data_AF-A0A3Q1ESL6-F1
#
_entry.id   AF-A0A3Q1ESL6-F1
#
_cell.length_a   1.000
_cell.length_b   1.000
_cell.length_c   1.000
_cell.angle_alpha   90.00
_cell.angle_beta   90.00
_cell.angle_gamma   90.00
#
_symmetry.space_group_name_H-M   'P 1'
#
loop_
_entity.id
_entity.type
_entity.pdbx_description
1 polymer ?
#
loop_
_entity_poly.entity_id
_entity_poly.type
_entity_poly.pdbx_seq_one_letter_code
_entity_poly.pdbx_strand_id
1 'polypeptide(L)'
;IVIVQHPVCVCVPVNHKVTLSVRAEGTGVLSYQWFSENENKVPGGTQADLTFRAQKTQLYVCRVNDQFYNYVFSEWVKVKVLDIDKSLPAHWQGEPHIAINPKPQTIQHGAKLTLRCAAFGIPAPHYQWYRNGQPLQDKTSDMLQIDHATADHAGSYLCSISNVLEERWTEPVDVDTSDKVALLIGNLNYSHHPGLMAPIMDVHELGNLLQQLDFRIVSLLDLTREEMLAAIDKFIELLDRGVYLFYYAGHGYEHAGKNYLVAVDAPQPYRTENCVCVQRVMHSMQEKQTALSVILLDTCRKYNQDCIPSVIMPSGPSGNTVYGYACEDAEAYEVQDGGKSTGIFTKYLNRHILQPGKVTHVLEMVSELGRDPLVIGKQAVEIKHTLKEPRSLTDKVRTTGHTKELHRRDACWKQANGVEVEVSFSALFSNVLVAFATVKTTGPHTQDCTVTLRSVPTMEDIFSRPGMSEEMDSLLLRQSENSDCTLRLCALQKLKQESMLIKVDLHYTHRDSKLRQTESQHLDIGKPLVASCKLYRRNHAATGKKKEGASAQSMGNISNGKPLLPQ
;
A
#
# COMPACT_ATOMS: atom_id res chain seq x y z
N ILE A 1 56.14 9.52 -32.76
CA ILE A 1 55.59 9.88 -31.43
C ILE A 1 54.78 8.70 -30.95
N VAL A 2 55.04 8.19 -29.75
CA VAL A 2 54.30 7.08 -29.13
C VAL A 2 53.86 7.55 -27.75
N ILE A 3 52.58 7.42 -27.43
CA ILE A 3 52.09 7.71 -26.07
C ILE A 3 52.31 6.44 -25.24
N VAL A 4 53.10 6.55 -24.17
CA VAL A 4 53.45 5.45 -23.27
C VAL A 4 52.59 5.45 -22.00
N GLN A 5 51.98 6.59 -21.66
CA GLN A 5 50.98 6.69 -20.60
C GLN A 5 49.84 7.59 -21.06
N HIS A 6 48.66 7.00 -21.17
CA HIS A 6 47.42 7.72 -21.43
C HIS A 6 46.86 8.30 -20.12
N PRO A 7 46.06 9.38 -20.19
CA PRO A 7 45.35 9.87 -19.01
C PRO A 7 44.28 8.85 -18.61
N VAL A 8 43.78 8.96 -17.38
CA VAL A 8 42.71 8.08 -16.87
C VAL A 8 41.42 8.86 -16.65
N CYS A 9 40.29 8.18 -16.82
CA CYS A 9 38.99 8.71 -16.39
C CYS A 9 39.01 8.97 -14.87
N VAL A 10 38.26 9.97 -14.40
CA VAL A 10 38.16 10.30 -12.97
C VAL A 10 36.71 10.56 -12.56
N CYS A 11 36.38 10.31 -11.30
CA CYS A 11 35.09 10.63 -10.71
C CYS A 11 35.31 11.37 -9.39
N VAL A 12 34.96 12.65 -9.31
CA VAL A 12 35.32 13.52 -8.18
C VAL A 12 34.17 14.45 -7.78
N PRO A 13 34.16 15.01 -6.56
CA PRO A 13 33.19 16.03 -6.19
C PRO A 13 33.43 17.34 -6.95
N VAL A 14 32.41 18.19 -6.98
CA VAL A 14 32.51 19.56 -7.54
C VAL A 14 33.67 20.30 -6.88
N ASN A 15 34.41 21.10 -7.66
CA ASN A 15 35.57 21.89 -7.25
C ASN A 15 36.82 21.11 -6.84
N HIS A 16 36.82 19.78 -6.93
CA HIS A 16 38.01 18.97 -6.66
C HIS A 16 39.13 19.27 -7.66
N LYS A 17 40.38 19.33 -7.18
CA LYS A 17 41.56 19.56 -8.02
C LYS A 17 41.93 18.25 -8.71
N VAL A 18 41.89 18.22 -10.03
CA VAL A 18 42.23 17.06 -10.86
C VAL A 18 43.50 17.35 -11.65
N THR A 19 44.34 16.34 -11.80
CA THR A 19 45.49 16.36 -12.71
C THR A 19 45.34 15.21 -13.69
N LEU A 20 45.25 15.53 -14.99
CA LEU A 20 45.31 14.56 -16.08
C LEU A 20 46.74 14.54 -16.63
N SER A 21 47.30 13.36 -16.85
CA SER A 21 48.71 13.20 -17.23
C SER A 21 48.87 12.38 -18.49
N VAL A 22 49.74 12.83 -19.39
CA VAL A 22 50.17 12.09 -20.57
C VAL A 22 51.69 11.94 -20.55
N ARG A 23 52.21 10.77 -20.92
CA ARG A 23 53.65 10.57 -21.17
C ARG A 23 53.82 10.02 -22.58
N ALA A 24 54.76 10.59 -23.32
CA ALA A 24 55.01 10.21 -24.70
C ALA A 24 56.52 10.21 -25.01
N GLU A 25 56.90 9.35 -25.94
CA GLU A 25 58.26 9.19 -26.44
C GLU A 25 58.31 9.57 -27.92
N GLY A 26 59.40 10.20 -28.34
CA GLY A 26 59.61 10.63 -29.71
C GLY A 26 60.96 11.30 -29.89
N THR A 27 61.33 11.54 -31.14
CA THR A 27 62.58 12.22 -31.48
C THR A 27 62.45 13.73 -31.29
N GLY A 28 63.33 14.31 -30.48
CA GLY A 28 63.36 15.75 -30.23
C GLY A 28 62.41 16.21 -29.12
N VAL A 29 62.22 17.53 -29.02
CA VAL A 29 61.34 18.14 -28.00
C VAL A 29 59.88 17.94 -28.41
N LEU A 30 59.09 17.34 -27.52
CA LEU A 30 57.65 17.16 -27.71
C LEU A 30 56.88 18.37 -27.16
N SER A 31 55.81 18.75 -27.85
CA SER A 31 54.87 19.77 -27.40
C SER A 31 53.47 19.17 -27.20
N TYR A 32 52.72 19.73 -26.26
CA TYR A 32 51.42 19.20 -25.84
C TYR A 32 50.33 20.23 -26.05
N GLN A 33 49.12 19.78 -26.31
CA GLN A 33 47.94 20.62 -26.28
C GLN A 33 46.72 19.83 -25.82
N TRP A 34 46.04 20.31 -24.79
CA TRP A 34 44.79 19.72 -24.30
C TRP A 34 43.57 20.33 -24.98
N PHE A 35 42.57 19.48 -25.17
CA PHE A 35 41.27 19.74 -25.77
C PHE A 35 40.19 19.23 -24.82
N SER A 36 39.03 19.89 -24.79
CA SER A 36 37.84 19.37 -24.13
C SER A 36 36.66 19.39 -25.08
N GLU A 37 35.61 18.62 -24.79
CA GLU A 37 34.41 18.56 -25.62
C GLU A 37 33.75 19.94 -25.82
N ASN A 38 33.79 20.79 -24.80
CA ASN A 38 33.17 22.12 -24.83
C ASN A 38 34.13 23.22 -25.31
N GLU A 39 35.44 23.00 -25.15
CA GLU A 39 36.47 23.96 -25.55
C GLU A 39 37.42 23.24 -26.50
N ASN A 40 37.31 23.57 -27.78
CA ASN A 40 38.19 23.07 -28.85
C ASN A 40 39.68 23.25 -28.54
N LYS A 41 40.08 24.09 -27.58
CA LYS A 41 41.45 24.19 -27.08
C LYS A 41 41.40 24.69 -25.64
N VAL A 42 41.93 23.93 -24.70
CA VAL A 42 42.02 24.36 -23.30
C VAL A 42 43.14 25.42 -23.19
N PRO A 43 42.82 26.67 -22.79
CA PRO A 43 43.83 27.73 -22.66
C PRO A 43 44.91 27.35 -21.64
N GLY A 44 46.19 27.52 -22.01
CA GLY A 44 47.33 27.17 -21.13
C GLY A 44 47.55 25.66 -20.93
N GLY A 45 46.72 24.79 -21.51
CA GLY A 45 46.89 23.34 -21.48
C GLY A 45 47.99 22.86 -22.43
N THR A 46 49.21 23.39 -22.32
CA THR A 46 50.34 23.12 -23.23
C THR A 46 51.40 22.20 -22.63
N GLN A 47 51.15 21.67 -21.43
CA GLN A 47 52.03 20.75 -20.73
C GLN A 47 51.51 19.31 -20.77
N ALA A 48 52.39 18.36 -20.47
CA ALA A 48 52.07 16.94 -20.33
C ALA A 48 51.03 16.67 -19.22
N ASP A 49 51.02 17.51 -18.17
CA ASP A 49 50.06 17.46 -17.07
C ASP A 49 49.09 18.64 -17.14
N LEU A 50 47.79 18.36 -17.17
CA LEU A 50 46.72 19.36 -17.12
C LEU A 50 46.08 19.34 -15.72
N THR A 51 46.27 20.42 -14.97
CA THR A 51 45.73 20.56 -13.61
C THR A 51 44.65 21.65 -13.56
N PHE A 52 43.47 21.32 -13.03
CA PHE A 52 42.33 22.24 -12.95
C PHE A 52 41.35 21.83 -11.83
N ARG A 53 40.37 22.69 -11.52
CA ARG A 53 39.26 22.34 -10.62
C ARG A 53 38.07 21.86 -11.44
N ALA A 54 37.58 20.66 -11.14
CA ALA A 54 36.50 20.04 -11.89
C ALA A 54 35.14 20.71 -11.57
N GLN A 55 34.55 21.38 -12.56
CA GLN A 55 33.27 22.09 -12.43
C GLN A 55 32.09 21.30 -13.03
N LYS A 56 32.33 20.65 -14.18
CA LYS A 56 31.32 19.96 -14.95
C LYS A 56 31.85 18.63 -15.50
N THR A 57 30.95 17.70 -15.72
CA THR A 57 31.28 16.44 -16.38
C THR A 57 31.57 16.68 -17.86
N GLN A 58 32.76 16.29 -18.33
CA GLN A 58 33.12 16.41 -19.75
C GLN A 58 34.30 15.51 -20.13
N LEU A 59 34.55 15.40 -21.44
CA LEU A 59 35.65 14.64 -22.02
C LEU A 59 36.87 15.53 -22.28
N TYR A 60 38.06 14.96 -22.13
CA TYR A 60 39.35 15.59 -22.43
C TYR A 60 40.22 14.67 -23.28
N VAL A 61 41.04 15.27 -24.15
CA VAL A 61 42.08 14.59 -24.94
C VAL A 61 43.30 15.47 -25.06
N CYS A 62 44.49 14.87 -25.10
CA CYS A 62 45.73 15.58 -25.34
C CYS A 62 46.26 15.25 -26.74
N ARG A 63 46.69 16.26 -27.48
CA ARG A 63 47.49 16.10 -28.69
C ARG A 63 48.97 16.29 -28.35
N VAL A 64 49.79 15.35 -28.77
CA VAL A 64 51.25 15.42 -28.65
C VAL A 64 51.85 15.63 -30.04
N ASN A 65 52.70 16.64 -30.18
CA ASN A 65 53.37 17.00 -31.42
C ASN A 65 54.89 16.89 -31.28
N ASP A 66 55.58 16.51 -32.35
CA ASP A 66 57.04 16.61 -32.45
C ASP A 66 57.47 17.91 -33.15
N GLN A 67 58.78 18.10 -33.27
CA GLN A 67 59.39 19.26 -33.94
C GLN A 67 59.15 19.31 -35.46
N PHE A 68 58.65 18.22 -36.06
CA PHE A 68 58.34 18.13 -37.50
C PHE A 68 56.84 18.25 -37.78
N TYR A 69 56.05 18.67 -36.78
CA TYR A 69 54.59 18.81 -36.85
C TYR A 69 53.81 17.50 -37.00
N ASN A 70 54.44 16.34 -36.83
CA ASN A 70 53.69 15.09 -36.67
C ASN A 70 52.92 15.13 -35.35
N TYR A 71 51.78 14.44 -35.26
CA TYR A 71 51.00 14.41 -34.03
C TYR A 71 50.26 13.10 -33.78
N VAL A 72 50.02 12.82 -32.50
CA VAL A 72 49.21 11.71 -32.01
C VAL A 72 48.29 12.23 -30.91
N PHE A 73 47.06 11.71 -30.84
CA PHE A 73 46.12 12.01 -29.76
C PHE A 73 46.15 10.91 -28.68
N SER A 74 46.00 11.31 -27.43
CA SER A 74 45.69 10.38 -26.35
C SER A 74 44.31 9.76 -26.54
N GLU A 75 43.98 8.73 -25.76
CA GLU A 75 42.59 8.35 -25.55
C GLU A 75 41.80 9.50 -24.91
N TRP A 76 40.50 9.52 -25.23
CA TRP A 76 39.55 10.41 -24.57
C TRP A 76 39.27 9.93 -23.15
N VAL A 77 39.37 10.83 -22.19
CA VAL A 77 39.07 10.53 -20.78
C VAL A 77 37.91 11.36 -20.29
N LYS A 78 37.04 10.72 -19.52
CA LYS A 78 35.89 11.38 -18.89
C LYS A 78 36.27 11.82 -17.48
N VAL A 79 36.08 13.11 -17.23
CA VAL A 79 36.10 13.69 -15.88
C VAL A 79 34.66 13.78 -15.43
N LYS A 80 34.18 12.82 -14.62
CA LYS A 80 32.82 12.81 -14.06
C LYS A 80 32.82 13.62 -12.77
N VAL A 81 31.93 14.61 -12.71
CA VAL A 81 31.72 15.46 -11.53
C VAL A 81 30.40 15.07 -10.89
N LEU A 82 30.44 14.71 -9.61
CA LEU A 82 29.27 14.41 -8.80
C LEU A 82 29.00 15.56 -7.83
N ASP A 83 27.82 16.16 -7.95
CA ASP A 83 27.34 17.18 -7.02
C ASP A 83 26.66 16.49 -5.83
N ILE A 84 27.47 16.09 -4.87
CA ILE A 84 27.05 15.39 -3.65
C ILE A 84 27.75 16.07 -2.49
N ASP A 85 26.99 16.47 -1.48
CA ASP A 85 27.50 17.07 -0.24
C ASP A 85 28.14 16.00 0.66
N LYS A 86 29.31 15.51 0.22
CA LYS A 86 30.11 14.53 0.95
C LYS A 86 31.58 14.88 0.84
N SER A 87 32.22 15.07 1.98
CA SER A 87 33.65 15.36 2.06
C SER A 87 34.46 14.10 1.77
N LEU A 88 35.54 14.27 1.00
CA LEU A 88 36.56 13.24 0.85
C LEU A 88 37.45 13.19 2.11
N PRO A 89 38.00 12.02 2.46
CA PRO A 89 39.01 11.91 3.51
C PRO A 89 40.22 12.82 3.25
N ALA A 90 40.84 13.34 4.31
CA ALA A 90 41.97 14.28 4.20
C ALA A 90 43.18 13.73 3.41
N HIS A 91 43.35 12.41 3.38
CA HIS A 91 44.46 11.73 2.71
C HIS A 91 44.02 10.83 1.56
N TRP A 92 42.87 11.12 0.95
CA TRP A 92 42.34 10.36 -0.19
C TRP A 92 43.31 10.38 -1.37
N GLN A 93 43.70 9.20 -1.85
CA GLN A 93 44.69 9.02 -2.94
C GLN A 93 44.02 8.64 -4.28
N GLY A 94 42.70 8.52 -4.30
CA GLY A 94 41.94 8.12 -5.49
C GLY A 94 41.28 6.75 -5.38
N GLU A 95 41.43 6.06 -4.25
CA GLU A 95 40.71 4.82 -3.96
C GLU A 95 39.18 5.03 -3.99
N PRO A 96 38.35 4.02 -4.35
CA PRO A 96 36.91 4.19 -4.42
C PRO A 96 36.30 4.62 -3.09
N HIS A 97 35.71 5.82 -3.07
CA HIS A 97 35.01 6.35 -1.90
C HIS A 97 33.51 6.39 -2.16
N ILE A 98 32.76 5.48 -1.56
CA ILE A 98 31.30 5.38 -1.76
C ILE A 98 30.61 6.65 -1.24
N ALA A 99 30.03 7.40 -2.16
CA ALA A 99 29.28 8.62 -1.87
C ALA A 99 27.80 8.31 -1.57
N ILE A 100 27.19 7.43 -2.36
CA ILE A 100 25.78 7.02 -2.26
C ILE A 100 25.70 5.50 -2.14
N ASN A 101 25.08 5.04 -1.05
CA ASN A 101 24.64 3.65 -0.89
C ASN A 101 23.24 3.46 -1.51
N PRO A 102 22.94 2.26 -2.04
CA PRO A 102 21.59 1.95 -2.49
C PRO A 102 20.60 1.91 -1.33
N LYS A 103 19.32 2.17 -1.64
CA LYS A 103 18.23 2.24 -0.65
C LYS A 103 17.22 1.11 -0.87
N PRO A 104 16.60 0.57 0.20
CA PRO A 104 15.60 -0.48 0.08
C PRO A 104 14.44 -0.09 -0.82
N GLN A 105 13.91 -1.05 -1.56
CA GLN A 105 12.75 -0.87 -2.45
C GLN A 105 11.82 -2.06 -2.38
N THR A 106 10.52 -1.80 -2.54
CA THR A 106 9.50 -2.85 -2.69
C THR A 106 9.22 -3.05 -4.17
N ILE A 107 9.14 -4.30 -4.62
CA ILE A 107 8.75 -4.62 -5.99
C ILE A 107 7.25 -4.44 -6.17
N GLN A 108 6.87 -3.58 -7.10
CA GLN A 108 5.55 -3.56 -7.71
C GLN A 108 5.62 -4.29 -9.05
N HIS A 109 4.76 -5.26 -9.29
CA HIS A 109 4.83 -6.07 -10.51
C HIS A 109 4.71 -5.20 -11.77
N GLY A 110 5.65 -5.35 -12.69
CA GLY A 110 5.72 -4.62 -13.95
C GLY A 110 6.26 -3.19 -13.84
N ALA A 111 6.51 -2.68 -12.63
CA ALA A 111 7.11 -1.37 -12.42
C ALA A 111 8.64 -1.40 -12.58
N LYS A 112 9.24 -0.22 -12.74
CA LYS A 112 10.68 -0.04 -12.88
C LYS A 112 11.36 -0.02 -11.50
N LEU A 113 12.18 -1.02 -11.19
CA LEU A 113 13.07 -1.04 -10.02
C LEU A 113 14.34 -0.23 -10.33
N THR A 114 14.77 0.65 -9.41
CA THR A 114 15.97 1.47 -9.59
C THR A 114 16.78 1.56 -8.31
N LEU A 115 17.93 0.88 -8.27
CA LEU A 115 18.93 1.04 -7.20
C LEU A 115 20.08 1.92 -7.70
N ARG A 116 20.53 2.86 -6.88
CA ARG A 116 21.63 3.77 -7.22
C ARG A 116 22.79 3.58 -6.24
N CYS A 117 24.00 3.45 -6.77
CA CYS A 117 25.25 3.45 -6.03
C CYS A 117 26.19 4.43 -6.71
N ALA A 118 26.85 5.33 -5.99
CA ALA A 118 27.83 6.24 -6.60
C ALA A 118 29.05 6.37 -5.72
N ALA A 119 30.23 6.43 -6.33
CA ALA A 119 31.50 6.58 -5.65
C ALA A 119 32.42 7.56 -6.40
N PHE A 120 33.29 8.22 -5.63
CA PHE A 120 34.44 8.94 -6.15
C PHE A 120 35.60 7.98 -6.39
N GLY A 121 36.52 8.29 -7.32
CA GLY A 121 37.71 7.49 -7.62
C GLY A 121 38.60 8.12 -8.69
N ILE A 122 39.91 7.92 -8.55
CA ILE A 122 40.95 8.24 -9.53
C ILE A 122 41.88 7.01 -9.64
N PRO A 123 41.76 6.18 -10.69
CA PRO A 123 40.83 6.25 -11.82
C PRO A 123 39.35 6.12 -11.41
N ALA A 124 38.46 6.58 -12.29
CA ALA A 124 37.02 6.43 -12.13
C ALA A 124 36.66 4.96 -11.88
N PRO A 125 35.82 4.67 -10.87
CA PRO A 125 35.57 3.30 -10.48
C PRO A 125 34.66 2.56 -11.47
N HIS A 126 34.89 1.25 -11.59
CA HIS A 126 34.01 0.29 -12.22
C HIS A 126 32.96 -0.20 -11.21
N TYR A 127 31.76 -0.50 -11.68
CA TYR A 127 30.65 -0.98 -10.86
C TYR A 127 30.28 -2.40 -11.28
N GLN A 128 29.88 -3.23 -10.33
CA GLN A 128 29.27 -4.54 -10.61
C GLN A 128 28.20 -4.82 -9.57
N TRP A 129 26.95 -4.99 -10.03
CA TRP A 129 25.85 -5.35 -9.14
C TRP A 129 25.76 -6.85 -8.90
N TYR A 130 25.35 -7.21 -7.69
CA TYR A 130 25.11 -8.56 -7.25
C TYR A 130 23.70 -8.67 -6.67
N ARG A 131 23.12 -9.86 -6.81
CA ARG A 131 21.86 -10.26 -6.17
C ARG A 131 22.06 -11.62 -5.52
N ASN A 132 21.79 -11.72 -4.22
CA ASN A 132 21.96 -12.96 -3.44
C ASN A 132 23.36 -13.58 -3.59
N GLY A 133 24.38 -12.72 -3.63
CA GLY A 133 25.78 -13.12 -3.80
C GLY A 133 26.20 -13.49 -5.23
N GLN A 134 25.29 -13.45 -6.21
CA GLN A 134 25.59 -13.75 -7.61
C GLN A 134 25.69 -12.47 -8.45
N PRO A 135 26.67 -12.35 -9.37
CA PRO A 135 26.81 -11.16 -10.21
C PRO A 135 25.66 -11.08 -11.21
N LEU A 136 25.11 -9.87 -11.37
CA LEU A 136 24.12 -9.57 -12.41
C LEU A 136 24.84 -9.21 -13.71
N GLN A 137 24.59 -10.00 -14.74
CA GLN A 137 25.22 -9.81 -16.06
C GLN A 137 24.90 -8.43 -16.64
N ASP A 138 25.92 -7.77 -17.17
CA ASP A 138 25.84 -6.46 -17.83
C ASP A 138 25.26 -5.32 -16.95
N LYS A 139 25.21 -5.51 -15.63
CA LYS A 139 24.82 -4.48 -14.67
C LYS A 139 26.07 -3.85 -14.06
N THR A 140 26.74 -3.01 -14.85
CA THR A 140 28.03 -2.38 -14.52
C THR A 140 27.97 -0.85 -14.40
N SER A 141 26.77 -0.31 -14.18
CA SER A 141 26.53 1.13 -14.04
C SER A 141 26.34 1.55 -12.58
N ASP A 142 26.44 2.86 -12.31
CA ASP A 142 26.09 3.48 -11.03
C ASP A 142 24.58 3.41 -10.72
N MET A 143 23.78 2.91 -11.67
CA MET A 143 22.38 2.63 -11.53
C MET A 143 22.01 1.24 -12.03
N LEU A 144 21.44 0.41 -11.16
CA LEU A 144 20.77 -0.82 -11.54
C LEU A 144 19.32 -0.50 -11.89
N GLN A 145 18.94 -0.77 -13.15
CA GLN A 145 17.57 -0.65 -13.62
C GLN A 145 17.02 -2.00 -14.09
N ILE A 146 15.79 -2.29 -13.67
CA ILE A 146 14.97 -3.42 -14.13
C ILE A 146 13.61 -2.83 -14.50
N ASP A 147 13.30 -2.74 -15.80
CA ASP A 147 12.13 -2.00 -16.29
C ASP A 147 10.79 -2.70 -16.00
N HIS A 148 10.80 -4.04 -15.92
CA HIS A 148 9.65 -4.86 -15.60
C HIS A 148 9.98 -5.79 -14.43
N ALA A 149 9.94 -5.23 -13.22
CA ALA A 149 10.22 -6.00 -12.02
C ALA A 149 9.13 -7.06 -11.77
N THR A 150 9.57 -8.22 -11.31
CA THR A 150 8.72 -9.37 -10.94
C THR A 150 9.15 -9.85 -9.56
N ALA A 151 8.37 -10.71 -8.91
CA ALA A 151 8.73 -11.30 -7.62
C ALA A 151 10.12 -11.97 -7.61
N ASP A 152 10.55 -12.55 -8.74
CA ASP A 152 11.86 -13.19 -8.89
C ASP A 152 13.04 -12.20 -8.85
N HIS A 153 12.74 -10.91 -8.86
CA HIS A 153 13.71 -9.84 -8.67
C HIS A 153 13.92 -9.47 -7.20
N ALA A 154 13.22 -10.10 -6.25
CA ALA A 154 13.51 -9.88 -4.84
C ALA A 154 14.84 -10.52 -4.43
N GLY A 155 15.39 -10.02 -3.33
CA GLY A 155 16.64 -10.51 -2.75
C GLY A 155 17.50 -9.39 -2.20
N SER A 156 18.67 -9.77 -1.70
CA SER A 156 19.67 -8.85 -1.18
C SER A 156 20.59 -8.40 -2.32
N TYR A 157 20.65 -7.09 -2.53
CA TYR A 157 21.46 -6.44 -3.55
C TYR A 157 22.65 -5.72 -2.94
N LEU A 158 23.77 -5.75 -3.64
CA LEU A 158 24.99 -5.06 -3.26
C LEU A 158 25.77 -4.70 -4.52
N CYS A 159 26.52 -3.60 -4.46
CA CYS A 159 27.37 -3.18 -5.55
C CYS A 159 28.83 -3.28 -5.12
N SER A 160 29.65 -3.94 -5.94
CA SER A 160 31.09 -3.81 -5.88
C SER A 160 31.49 -2.57 -6.69
N ILE A 161 32.38 -1.77 -6.10
CA ILE A 161 32.98 -0.58 -6.70
C ILE A 161 34.49 -0.78 -6.65
N SER A 162 35.15 -0.84 -7.80
CA SER A 162 36.60 -1.11 -7.85
C SER A 162 37.34 -0.16 -8.79
N ASN A 163 38.59 0.10 -8.48
CA ASN A 163 39.55 0.63 -9.44
C ASN A 163 40.91 -0.08 -9.24
N VAL A 164 41.98 0.43 -9.85
CA VAL A 164 43.32 -0.19 -9.76
C VAL A 164 43.92 -0.18 -8.35
N LEU A 165 43.35 0.55 -7.39
CA LEU A 165 43.87 0.68 -6.03
C LEU A 165 43.17 -0.28 -5.04
N GLU A 166 41.84 -0.34 -5.06
CA GLU A 166 41.07 -1.25 -4.19
C GLU A 166 39.70 -1.59 -4.77
N GLU A 167 39.07 -2.59 -4.18
CA GLU A 167 37.65 -2.92 -4.32
C GLU A 167 36.92 -2.62 -3.00
N ARG A 168 35.75 -1.98 -3.10
CA ARG A 168 34.89 -1.66 -1.97
C ARG A 168 33.46 -2.07 -2.27
N TRP A 169 32.74 -2.52 -1.24
CA TRP A 169 31.36 -2.97 -1.34
C TRP A 169 30.42 -1.98 -0.66
N THR A 170 29.22 -1.81 -1.21
CA THR A 170 28.13 -1.12 -0.51
C THR A 170 27.61 -1.97 0.64
N GLU A 171 26.89 -1.34 1.55
CA GLU A 171 25.98 -2.08 2.44
C GLU A 171 24.95 -2.86 1.60
N PRO A 172 24.59 -4.09 2.00
CA PRO A 172 23.55 -4.85 1.34
C PRO A 172 22.20 -4.18 1.53
N VAL A 173 21.35 -4.29 0.52
CA VAL A 173 20.02 -3.70 0.51
C VAL A 173 19.00 -4.73 0.06
N ASP A 174 17.96 -4.93 0.86
CA ASP A 174 16.92 -5.88 0.48
C ASP A 174 15.90 -5.21 -0.43
N VAL A 175 15.59 -5.91 -1.51
CA VAL A 175 14.47 -5.64 -2.39
C VAL A 175 13.45 -6.74 -2.14
N ASP A 176 12.30 -6.37 -1.59
CA ASP A 176 11.30 -7.32 -1.11
C ASP A 176 10.09 -7.43 -2.04
N THR A 177 9.41 -8.57 -1.99
CA THR A 177 8.12 -8.77 -2.68
C THR A 177 6.94 -8.37 -1.80
N SER A 178 6.06 -7.56 -2.38
CA SER A 178 4.61 -7.45 -2.18
C SER A 178 4.03 -7.23 -0.79
N ASP A 179 3.16 -6.24 -0.73
CA ASP A 179 2.41 -5.79 0.43
C ASP A 179 1.51 -6.87 1.09
N LYS A 180 1.27 -6.68 2.39
CA LYS A 180 0.17 -7.34 3.11
C LYS A 180 -1.05 -6.44 3.12
N VAL A 181 -2.19 -6.91 2.63
CA VAL A 181 -3.43 -6.12 2.60
C VAL A 181 -4.59 -6.93 3.14
N ALA A 182 -5.39 -6.34 4.01
CA ALA A 182 -6.60 -6.95 4.53
C ALA A 182 -7.83 -6.08 4.27
N LEU A 183 -8.90 -6.70 3.78
CA LEU A 183 -10.24 -6.12 3.72
C LEU A 183 -11.11 -6.82 4.77
N LEU A 184 -11.61 -6.05 5.74
CA LEU A 184 -12.48 -6.53 6.82
C LEU A 184 -13.84 -5.85 6.67
N ILE A 185 -14.91 -6.64 6.58
CA ILE A 185 -16.28 -6.13 6.48
C ILE A 185 -17.11 -6.65 7.65
N GLY A 186 -17.79 -5.76 8.36
CA GLY A 186 -18.70 -6.09 9.46
C GLY A 186 -20.11 -5.55 9.19
N ASN A 187 -21.08 -6.42 8.93
CA ASN A 187 -22.46 -6.02 8.71
C ASN A 187 -23.32 -6.35 9.92
N LEU A 188 -23.96 -5.33 10.50
CA LEU A 188 -24.63 -5.42 11.79
C LEU A 188 -26.07 -4.86 11.76
N ASN A 189 -26.33 -3.75 11.07
CA ASN A 189 -27.63 -3.07 11.07
C ASN A 189 -28.49 -3.40 9.84
N TYR A 190 -29.02 -4.62 9.77
CA TYR A 190 -29.85 -5.05 8.65
C TYR A 190 -31.22 -4.38 8.65
N SER A 191 -31.67 -3.94 7.47
CA SER A 191 -32.93 -3.20 7.30
C SER A 191 -34.17 -4.11 7.45
N HIS A 192 -34.05 -5.38 7.06
CA HIS A 192 -35.16 -6.34 7.02
C HIS A 192 -34.85 -7.65 7.78
N HIS A 193 -33.79 -7.68 8.58
CA HIS A 193 -33.35 -8.87 9.32
C HIS A 193 -32.92 -8.50 10.75
N PRO A 194 -32.83 -9.47 11.67
CA PRO A 194 -32.30 -9.22 13.00
C PRO A 194 -30.90 -8.60 12.92
N GLY A 195 -30.70 -7.52 13.68
CA GLY A 195 -29.39 -6.91 13.84
C GLY A 195 -28.42 -7.81 14.60
N LEU A 196 -27.14 -7.57 14.40
CA LEU A 196 -26.03 -8.24 15.08
C LEU A 196 -25.23 -7.20 15.86
N MET A 197 -24.40 -7.62 16.81
CA MET A 197 -23.51 -6.66 17.48
C MET A 197 -22.10 -7.11 17.80
N ALA A 198 -21.76 -8.37 17.61
CA ALA A 198 -20.35 -8.78 17.57
C ALA A 198 -19.53 -8.19 16.40
N PRO A 199 -20.06 -8.02 15.16
CA PRO A 199 -19.23 -7.68 14.00
C PRO A 199 -18.39 -6.42 14.16
N ILE A 200 -18.83 -5.47 14.99
CA ILE A 200 -18.08 -4.26 15.27
C ILE A 200 -16.78 -4.52 16.05
N MET A 201 -16.88 -5.25 17.16
CA MET A 201 -15.72 -5.58 17.99
C MET A 201 -14.81 -6.56 17.26
N ASP A 202 -15.39 -7.51 16.53
CA ASP A 202 -14.65 -8.50 15.78
C ASP A 202 -13.75 -7.84 14.71
N VAL A 203 -14.32 -6.94 13.90
CA VAL A 203 -13.55 -6.21 12.88
C VAL A 203 -12.52 -5.28 13.51
N HIS A 204 -12.87 -4.61 14.61
CA HIS A 204 -11.95 -3.68 15.28
C HIS A 204 -10.73 -4.39 15.89
N GLU A 205 -10.97 -5.44 16.69
CA GLU A 205 -9.89 -6.18 17.35
C GLU A 205 -9.01 -6.92 16.36
N LEU A 206 -9.61 -7.62 15.39
CA LEU A 206 -8.85 -8.32 14.35
C LEU A 206 -8.03 -7.33 13.52
N GLY A 207 -8.61 -6.17 13.17
CA GLY A 207 -7.88 -5.10 12.47
C GLY A 207 -6.64 -4.64 13.22
N ASN A 208 -6.75 -4.41 14.53
CA ASN A 208 -5.64 -4.01 15.39
C ASN A 208 -4.53 -5.09 15.47
N LEU A 209 -4.90 -6.37 15.48
CA LEU A 209 -3.94 -7.48 15.51
C LEU A 209 -3.25 -7.64 14.15
N LEU A 210 -3.98 -7.57 13.04
CA LEU A 210 -3.40 -7.64 11.70
C LEU A 210 -2.47 -6.44 11.41
N GLN A 211 -2.78 -5.25 11.94
CA GLN A 211 -1.90 -4.09 11.84
C GLN A 211 -0.55 -4.33 12.54
N GLN A 212 -0.50 -5.09 13.64
CA GLN A 212 0.75 -5.51 14.29
C GLN A 212 1.57 -6.50 13.44
N LEU A 213 0.93 -7.14 12.46
CA LEU A 213 1.55 -8.04 11.49
C LEU A 213 1.91 -7.32 10.17
N ASP A 214 1.94 -5.99 10.18
CA ASP A 214 2.25 -5.11 9.03
C ASP A 214 1.22 -5.20 7.88
N PHE A 215 -0.02 -5.61 8.16
CA PHE A 215 -1.10 -5.51 7.17
C PHE A 215 -1.58 -4.07 7.04
N ARG A 216 -1.81 -3.65 5.79
CA ARG A 216 -2.62 -2.47 5.47
C ARG A 216 -4.09 -2.87 5.54
N ILE A 217 -4.84 -2.22 6.44
CA ILE A 217 -6.21 -2.59 6.76
C ILE A 217 -7.19 -1.62 6.11
N VAL A 218 -8.21 -2.17 5.44
CA VAL A 218 -9.45 -1.46 5.10
C VAL A 218 -10.57 -2.14 5.88
N SER A 219 -11.12 -1.44 6.87
CA SER A 219 -12.21 -1.95 7.72
C SER A 219 -13.48 -1.15 7.46
N LEU A 220 -14.57 -1.84 7.12
CA LEU A 220 -15.82 -1.22 6.70
C LEU A 220 -17.02 -1.82 7.44
N LEU A 221 -17.89 -0.96 7.96
CA LEU A 221 -19.13 -1.37 8.62
C LEU A 221 -20.37 -1.07 7.78
N ASP A 222 -21.41 -1.90 7.94
CA ASP A 222 -22.77 -1.72 7.40
C ASP A 222 -22.80 -1.32 5.93
N LEU A 223 -22.30 -2.23 5.09
CA LEU A 223 -22.26 -2.02 3.64
C LEU A 223 -23.51 -2.56 2.96
N THR A 224 -24.06 -1.73 2.08
CA THR A 224 -25.06 -2.17 1.09
C THR A 224 -24.41 -3.11 0.07
N ARG A 225 -25.22 -3.86 -0.69
CA ARG A 225 -24.71 -4.78 -1.71
C ARG A 225 -23.83 -4.06 -2.74
N GLU A 226 -24.23 -2.87 -3.18
CA GLU A 226 -23.45 -2.09 -4.14
C GLU A 226 -22.09 -1.66 -3.56
N GLU A 227 -22.08 -1.20 -2.30
CA GLU A 227 -20.85 -0.79 -1.60
C GLU A 227 -19.92 -1.99 -1.33
N MET A 228 -20.46 -3.15 -0.95
CA MET A 228 -19.68 -4.38 -0.79
C MET A 228 -19.00 -4.78 -2.10
N LEU A 229 -19.74 -4.77 -3.22
CA LEU A 229 -19.19 -5.09 -4.54
C LEU A 229 -18.08 -4.10 -4.92
N ALA A 230 -18.27 -2.80 -4.69
CA ALA A 230 -17.27 -1.79 -5.00
C ALA A 230 -16.01 -1.90 -4.11
N ALA A 231 -16.17 -2.18 -2.82
CA ALA A 231 -15.07 -2.40 -1.90
C ALA A 231 -14.25 -3.64 -2.30
N ILE A 232 -14.94 -4.73 -2.64
CA ILE A 232 -14.32 -5.96 -3.14
C ILE A 232 -13.62 -5.73 -4.48
N ASP A 233 -14.23 -5.01 -5.42
CA ASP A 233 -13.63 -4.72 -6.72
C ASP A 233 -12.32 -3.93 -6.55
N LYS A 234 -12.29 -2.92 -5.68
CA LYS A 234 -11.06 -2.19 -5.34
C LYS A 234 -10.03 -3.06 -4.64
N PHE A 235 -10.45 -3.91 -3.73
CA PHE A 235 -9.53 -4.85 -3.09
C PHE A 235 -8.93 -5.82 -4.11
N ILE A 236 -9.73 -6.28 -5.09
CA ILE A 236 -9.26 -7.09 -6.22
C ILE A 236 -8.28 -6.31 -7.11
N GLU A 237 -8.48 -5.02 -7.33
CA GLU A 237 -7.55 -4.15 -8.06
C GLU A 237 -6.17 -4.05 -7.36
N LEU A 238 -6.12 -4.22 -6.03
CA LEU A 238 -4.87 -4.24 -5.26
C LEU A 238 -4.15 -5.60 -5.28
N LEU A 239 -4.79 -6.66 -5.80
CA LEU A 239 -4.20 -7.99 -5.85
C LEU A 239 -3.05 -8.08 -6.85
N ASP A 240 -1.90 -8.51 -6.34
CA ASP A 240 -0.68 -8.87 -7.05
C ASP A 240 -0.10 -10.13 -6.37
N ARG A 241 1.21 -10.41 -6.49
CA ARG A 241 1.87 -11.54 -5.82
C ARG A 241 2.00 -11.42 -4.28
N GLY A 242 1.20 -10.58 -3.63
CA GLY A 242 1.20 -10.31 -2.18
C GLY A 242 0.43 -11.25 -1.27
N VAL A 243 0.39 -10.87 0.00
CA VAL A 243 -0.38 -11.57 1.04
C VAL A 243 -1.68 -10.82 1.24
N TYR A 244 -2.80 -11.50 1.02
CA TYR A 244 -4.12 -10.87 1.06
C TYR A 244 -5.05 -11.62 1.99
N LEU A 245 -5.72 -10.87 2.87
CA LEU A 245 -6.70 -11.40 3.80
C LEU A 245 -8.05 -10.75 3.53
N PHE A 246 -9.08 -11.57 3.38
CA PHE A 246 -10.47 -11.12 3.33
C PHE A 246 -11.21 -11.68 4.53
N TYR A 247 -11.79 -10.79 5.34
CA TYR A 247 -12.57 -11.14 6.52
C TYR A 247 -13.98 -10.56 6.41
N TYR A 248 -14.97 -11.36 6.75
CA TYR A 248 -16.36 -10.92 6.83
C TYR A 248 -17.03 -11.44 8.10
N ALA A 249 -17.70 -10.54 8.83
CA ALA A 249 -18.58 -10.86 9.95
C ALA A 249 -20.01 -10.37 9.66
N GLY A 250 -20.98 -11.27 9.78
CA GLY A 250 -22.39 -10.93 9.60
C GLY A 250 -23.26 -12.11 9.15
N HIS A 251 -24.47 -11.81 8.67
CA HIS A 251 -25.34 -12.83 8.07
C HIS A 251 -24.73 -13.38 6.79
N GLY A 252 -24.84 -14.69 6.63
CA GLY A 252 -24.38 -15.45 5.48
C GLY A 252 -25.16 -16.74 5.34
N TYR A 253 -25.06 -17.35 4.15
CA TYR A 253 -25.62 -18.67 3.90
C TYR A 253 -24.88 -19.36 2.77
N GLU A 254 -25.07 -20.67 2.67
CA GLU A 254 -24.58 -21.47 1.56
C GLU A 254 -25.73 -21.86 0.63
N HIS A 255 -25.49 -21.75 -0.68
CA HIS A 255 -26.39 -22.27 -1.69
C HIS A 255 -25.59 -22.91 -2.83
N ALA A 256 -25.85 -24.19 -3.09
CA ALA A 256 -25.17 -24.98 -4.12
C ALA A 256 -23.62 -24.91 -4.03
N GLY A 257 -23.08 -25.04 -2.81
CA GLY A 257 -21.63 -25.00 -2.55
C GLY A 257 -21.00 -23.62 -2.67
N LYS A 258 -21.81 -22.57 -2.83
CA LYS A 258 -21.35 -21.18 -2.87
C LYS A 258 -21.74 -20.46 -1.61
N ASN A 259 -20.80 -19.70 -1.06
CA ASN A 259 -21.01 -18.91 0.15
C ASN A 259 -21.44 -17.50 -0.26
N TYR A 260 -22.52 -17.03 0.33
CA TYR A 260 -23.12 -15.74 0.03
C TYR A 260 -23.12 -14.86 1.29
N LEU A 261 -22.54 -13.67 1.17
CA LEU A 261 -22.54 -12.63 2.20
C LEU A 261 -23.79 -11.78 2.04
N VAL A 262 -24.55 -11.59 3.12
CA VAL A 262 -25.81 -10.84 3.11
C VAL A 262 -25.52 -9.36 3.38
N ALA A 263 -25.97 -8.48 2.49
CA ALA A 263 -25.80 -7.04 2.67
C ALA A 263 -26.86 -6.45 3.61
N VAL A 264 -26.60 -5.28 4.21
CA VAL A 264 -27.53 -4.65 5.17
C VAL A 264 -28.86 -4.20 4.54
N ASP A 265 -28.89 -4.03 3.23
CA ASP A 265 -30.06 -3.65 2.42
C ASP A 265 -30.81 -4.85 1.81
N ALA A 266 -30.41 -6.08 2.14
CA ALA A 266 -31.07 -7.28 1.62
C ALA A 266 -32.56 -7.31 2.04
N PRO A 267 -33.49 -7.72 1.14
CA PRO A 267 -34.91 -7.84 1.44
C PRO A 267 -35.23 -9.15 2.20
N GLN A 268 -36.42 -9.24 2.79
CA GLN A 268 -36.91 -10.49 3.39
C GLN A 268 -38.08 -11.09 2.59
N PRO A 269 -37.95 -12.30 2.01
CA PRO A 269 -36.75 -13.16 1.99
C PRO A 269 -35.70 -12.68 0.97
N TYR A 270 -34.41 -12.90 1.25
CA TYR A 270 -33.33 -12.62 0.31
C TYR A 270 -33.06 -13.81 -0.62
N ARG A 271 -32.40 -13.53 -1.74
CA ARG A 271 -31.98 -14.48 -2.78
C ARG A 271 -30.52 -14.20 -3.14
N THR A 272 -29.88 -15.10 -3.89
CA THR A 272 -28.47 -14.98 -4.30
C THR A 272 -28.16 -13.67 -5.04
N GLU A 273 -29.14 -13.11 -5.75
CA GLU A 273 -29.01 -11.83 -6.46
C GLU A 273 -28.86 -10.63 -5.52
N ASN A 274 -29.35 -10.73 -4.27
CA ASN A 274 -29.29 -9.69 -3.23
C ASN A 274 -28.04 -9.82 -2.35
N CYS A 275 -27.17 -10.80 -2.63
CA CYS A 275 -26.02 -11.13 -1.81
C CYS A 275 -24.72 -11.07 -2.64
N VAL A 276 -23.58 -11.19 -1.96
CA VAL A 276 -22.26 -11.21 -2.61
C VAL A 276 -21.65 -12.61 -2.50
N CYS A 277 -21.32 -13.19 -3.66
CA CYS A 277 -20.71 -14.52 -3.74
C CYS A 277 -19.21 -14.46 -3.40
N VAL A 278 -18.79 -15.18 -2.35
CA VAL A 278 -17.38 -15.21 -1.89
C VAL A 278 -16.47 -15.88 -2.92
N GLN A 279 -16.98 -16.87 -3.66
CA GLN A 279 -16.19 -17.56 -4.70
C GLN A 279 -15.68 -16.61 -5.79
N ARG A 280 -16.29 -15.42 -5.96
CA ARG A 280 -15.75 -14.37 -6.83
C ARG A 280 -14.40 -13.84 -6.33
N VAL A 281 -14.31 -13.54 -5.04
CA VAL A 281 -13.08 -13.06 -4.40
C VAL A 281 -11.99 -14.11 -4.50
N MET A 282 -12.35 -15.37 -4.22
CA MET A 282 -11.47 -16.53 -4.38
C MET A 282 -10.90 -16.62 -5.80
N HIS A 283 -11.75 -16.59 -6.81
CA HIS A 283 -11.31 -16.77 -8.18
C HIS A 283 -10.37 -15.65 -8.61
N SER A 284 -10.69 -14.40 -8.26
CA SER A 284 -9.82 -13.27 -8.53
C SER A 284 -8.47 -13.35 -7.79
N MET A 285 -8.45 -13.83 -6.55
CA MET A 285 -7.20 -14.11 -5.83
C MET A 285 -6.35 -15.19 -6.52
N GLN A 286 -6.97 -16.25 -7.03
CA GLN A 286 -6.29 -17.33 -7.75
C GLN A 286 -5.72 -16.86 -9.09
N GLU A 287 -6.51 -16.12 -9.88
CA GLU A 287 -6.08 -15.56 -11.17
C GLU A 287 -4.87 -14.63 -11.02
N LYS A 288 -4.77 -13.91 -9.89
CA LYS A 288 -3.71 -12.94 -9.61
C LYS A 288 -2.42 -13.54 -9.03
N GLN A 289 -2.37 -14.86 -8.83
CA GLN A 289 -1.17 -15.57 -8.34
C GLN A 289 -0.58 -14.96 -7.05
N THR A 290 -1.43 -14.61 -6.09
CA THR A 290 -1.02 -14.08 -4.78
C THR A 290 0.01 -15.00 -4.09
N ALA A 291 0.88 -14.47 -3.22
CA ALA A 291 1.77 -15.33 -2.43
C ALA A 291 0.99 -16.12 -1.38
N LEU A 292 0.00 -15.48 -0.76
CA LEU A 292 -0.92 -16.11 0.20
C LEU A 292 -2.28 -15.42 0.12
N SER A 293 -3.34 -16.22 0.05
CA SER A 293 -4.73 -15.76 0.10
C SER A 293 -5.47 -16.41 1.25
N VAL A 294 -5.93 -15.60 2.19
CA VAL A 294 -6.68 -16.05 3.37
C VAL A 294 -8.09 -15.48 3.33
N ILE A 295 -9.09 -16.34 3.39
CA ILE A 295 -10.51 -15.97 3.44
C ILE A 295 -11.09 -16.49 4.76
N LEU A 296 -11.53 -15.59 5.61
CA LEU A 296 -12.10 -15.89 6.93
C LEU A 296 -13.56 -15.41 6.97
N LEU A 297 -14.49 -16.34 7.20
CA LEU A 297 -15.92 -16.06 7.19
C LEU A 297 -16.53 -16.36 8.56
N ASP A 298 -16.89 -15.31 9.29
CA ASP A 298 -17.65 -15.37 10.55
C ASP A 298 -19.14 -15.18 10.27
N THR A 299 -19.75 -16.23 9.71
CA THR A 299 -21.16 -16.23 9.29
C THR A 299 -21.85 -17.54 9.61
N CYS A 300 -23.18 -17.50 9.76
CA CYS A 300 -24.00 -18.71 9.71
C CYS A 300 -23.87 -19.42 8.35
N ARG A 301 -24.03 -20.75 8.33
CA ARG A 301 -24.08 -21.59 7.12
C ARG A 301 -25.28 -22.54 7.14
N LYS A 302 -26.49 -22.01 7.32
CA LYS A 302 -27.71 -22.82 7.23
C LYS A 302 -28.04 -23.17 5.78
N TYR A 303 -28.39 -24.44 5.53
CA TYR A 303 -28.96 -24.90 4.26
C TYR A 303 -30.43 -24.53 4.14
N ASN A 304 -30.85 -24.06 2.96
CA ASN A 304 -32.26 -24.21 2.58
C ASN A 304 -32.54 -25.70 2.32
N GLN A 305 -33.62 -26.20 2.90
CA GLN A 305 -33.98 -27.62 3.11
C GLN A 305 -34.05 -28.55 1.87
N ASP A 306 -33.68 -28.10 0.67
CA ASP A 306 -33.82 -28.85 -0.58
C ASP A 306 -32.50 -29.18 -1.32
N CYS A 307 -31.32 -28.88 -0.74
CA CYS A 307 -30.05 -29.05 -1.45
C CYS A 307 -29.04 -29.95 -0.74
N ILE A 308 -28.44 -30.86 -1.52
CA ILE A 308 -27.29 -31.70 -1.15
C ILE A 308 -26.07 -30.79 -0.91
N PRO A 309 -25.26 -31.02 0.16
CA PRO A 309 -24.00 -30.32 0.37
C PRO A 309 -23.13 -30.44 -0.88
N SER A 310 -22.85 -29.32 -1.53
CA SER A 310 -22.07 -29.36 -2.76
C SER A 310 -20.59 -29.28 -2.39
N VAL A 311 -19.83 -30.28 -2.82
CA VAL A 311 -18.37 -30.23 -2.78
C VAL A 311 -17.93 -28.99 -3.55
N ILE A 312 -17.33 -28.02 -2.85
CA ILE A 312 -16.65 -26.89 -3.50
C ILE A 312 -15.57 -27.51 -4.38
N MET A 313 -15.81 -27.61 -5.68
CA MET A 313 -14.79 -28.05 -6.62
C MET A 313 -13.82 -26.89 -6.82
N PRO A 314 -12.57 -26.99 -6.34
CA PRO A 314 -11.59 -25.96 -6.61
C PRO A 314 -11.33 -25.98 -8.10
N SER A 315 -11.66 -24.89 -8.79
CA SER A 315 -11.18 -24.64 -10.14
C SER A 315 -9.65 -24.51 -10.07
N GLY A 316 -8.93 -25.62 -10.26
CA GLY A 316 -7.46 -25.71 -10.33
C GLY A 316 -6.68 -25.16 -9.12
N PRO A 317 -6.10 -25.98 -8.23
CA PRO A 317 -5.44 -25.47 -7.03
C PRO A 317 -4.12 -24.75 -7.35
N SER A 318 -4.09 -23.43 -7.22
CA SER A 318 -2.88 -22.58 -7.28
C SER A 318 -1.88 -22.86 -6.15
N GLY A 319 -2.33 -23.49 -5.06
CA GLY A 319 -1.45 -23.97 -3.99
C GLY A 319 -1.17 -22.97 -2.87
N ASN A 320 -1.93 -21.88 -2.79
CA ASN A 320 -1.64 -20.68 -1.99
C ASN A 320 -2.86 -20.13 -1.22
N THR A 321 -3.99 -20.85 -1.18
CA THR A 321 -5.25 -20.36 -0.61
C THR A 321 -5.65 -21.11 0.66
N VAL A 322 -6.19 -20.38 1.64
CA VAL A 322 -6.66 -20.88 2.93
C VAL A 322 -8.03 -20.28 3.25
N TYR A 323 -8.95 -21.13 3.70
CA TYR A 323 -10.29 -20.80 4.15
C TYR A 323 -10.44 -21.17 5.61
N GLY A 324 -10.96 -20.24 6.41
CA GLY A 324 -11.48 -20.51 7.74
C GLY A 324 -12.96 -20.14 7.79
N TYR A 325 -13.81 -21.11 8.07
CA TYR A 325 -15.23 -20.89 8.33
C TYR A 325 -15.48 -20.99 9.83
N ALA A 326 -16.21 -20.03 10.38
CA ALA A 326 -16.56 -20.03 11.81
C ALA A 326 -17.44 -21.22 12.22
N CYS A 327 -18.18 -21.82 11.27
CA CYS A 327 -19.08 -22.93 11.53
C CYS A 327 -19.13 -23.96 10.38
N GLU A 328 -19.19 -25.24 10.73
CA GLU A 328 -19.53 -26.37 9.86
C GLU A 328 -21.06 -26.56 9.88
N ASP A 329 -21.74 -26.14 8.81
CA ASP A 329 -23.17 -26.44 8.58
C ASP A 329 -24.15 -25.99 9.69
N ALA A 330 -23.79 -24.99 10.49
CA ALA A 330 -24.62 -24.49 11.59
C ALA A 330 -24.54 -22.95 11.76
N GLU A 331 -25.07 -22.44 12.87
CA GLU A 331 -25.07 -21.01 13.22
C GLU A 331 -23.71 -20.58 13.78
N ALA A 332 -23.32 -19.35 13.48
CA ALA A 332 -22.25 -18.67 14.21
C ALA A 332 -22.86 -17.92 15.41
N TYR A 333 -22.22 -18.01 16.58
CA TYR A 333 -22.75 -17.44 17.83
C TYR A 333 -21.95 -16.23 18.31
N GLU A 334 -22.66 -15.29 18.92
CA GLU A 334 -22.12 -14.12 19.61
C GLU A 334 -22.31 -14.28 21.13
N VAL A 335 -21.33 -13.83 21.91
CA VAL A 335 -21.44 -13.81 23.39
C VAL A 335 -21.46 -12.39 23.88
N GLN A 336 -22.40 -12.10 24.79
CA GLN A 336 -22.45 -10.86 25.55
C GLN A 336 -21.74 -11.05 26.89
N ASP A 337 -20.54 -10.48 27.02
CA ASP A 337 -19.75 -10.49 28.26
C ASP A 337 -19.54 -9.05 28.74
N GLY A 338 -20.19 -8.66 29.85
CA GLY A 338 -19.98 -7.37 30.51
C GLY A 338 -20.07 -6.13 29.61
N GLY A 339 -21.05 -6.08 28.69
CA GLY A 339 -21.25 -4.98 27.74
C GLY A 339 -20.44 -5.11 26.43
N LYS A 340 -19.55 -6.10 26.31
CA LYS A 340 -18.84 -6.45 25.08
C LYS A 340 -19.52 -7.62 24.38
N SER A 341 -19.99 -7.42 23.15
CA SER A 341 -20.39 -8.52 22.26
C SER A 341 -19.19 -8.90 21.38
N THR A 342 -18.75 -10.16 21.43
CA THR A 342 -17.71 -10.69 20.53
C THR A 342 -18.17 -12.01 19.91
N GLY A 343 -17.80 -12.23 18.65
CA GLY A 343 -18.06 -13.47 17.95
C GLY A 343 -17.17 -14.57 18.54
N ILE A 344 -17.73 -15.76 18.77
CA ILE A 344 -16.95 -16.86 19.37
C ILE A 344 -15.75 -17.22 18.49
N PHE A 345 -15.92 -17.27 17.17
CA PHE A 345 -14.82 -17.54 16.25
C PHE A 345 -13.71 -16.50 16.39
N THR A 346 -14.08 -15.22 16.35
CA THR A 346 -13.11 -14.11 16.45
C THR A 346 -12.41 -14.05 17.81
N LYS A 347 -13.12 -14.34 18.91
CA LYS A 347 -12.54 -14.48 20.26
C LYS A 347 -11.36 -15.45 20.30
N TYR A 348 -11.49 -16.61 19.65
CA TYR A 348 -10.43 -17.62 19.61
C TYR A 348 -9.38 -17.31 18.53
N LEU A 349 -9.79 -16.77 17.37
CA LEU A 349 -8.87 -16.31 16.33
C LEU A 349 -7.89 -15.26 16.86
N ASN A 350 -8.38 -14.26 17.61
CA ASN A 350 -7.60 -13.16 18.14
C ASN A 350 -6.49 -13.63 19.12
N ARG A 351 -6.67 -14.77 19.80
CA ARG A 351 -5.65 -15.35 20.68
C ARG A 351 -4.45 -15.91 19.93
N HIS A 352 -4.69 -16.40 18.72
CA HIS A 352 -3.72 -17.21 17.97
C HIS A 352 -3.17 -16.51 16.73
N ILE A 353 -3.85 -15.49 16.19
CA ILE A 353 -3.51 -14.87 14.90
C ILE A 353 -2.07 -14.29 14.84
N LEU A 354 -1.51 -13.90 15.99
CA LEU A 354 -0.14 -13.37 16.11
C LEU A 354 0.94 -14.46 16.23
N GLN A 355 0.55 -15.73 16.39
CA GLN A 355 1.50 -16.82 16.60
C GLN A 355 2.34 -17.04 15.34
N PRO A 356 3.67 -17.17 15.48
CA PRO A 356 4.53 -17.48 14.35
C PRO A 356 4.31 -18.93 13.92
N GLY A 357 3.97 -19.15 12.65
CA GLY A 357 3.80 -20.50 12.12
C GLY A 357 2.95 -20.53 10.86
N LYS A 358 2.86 -21.71 10.24
CA LYS A 358 2.02 -21.90 9.05
C LYS A 358 0.59 -21.47 9.37
N VAL A 359 -0.01 -20.64 8.53
CA VAL A 359 -1.36 -20.09 8.78
C VAL A 359 -2.42 -21.17 9.01
N THR A 360 -2.31 -22.34 8.37
CA THR A 360 -3.23 -23.46 8.60
C THR A 360 -3.13 -23.99 10.04
N HIS A 361 -1.92 -24.04 10.59
CA HIS A 361 -1.70 -24.45 11.98
C HIS A 361 -2.27 -23.42 12.97
N VAL A 362 -2.14 -22.14 12.66
CA VAL A 362 -2.78 -21.07 13.45
C VAL A 362 -4.30 -21.25 13.49
N LEU A 363 -4.93 -21.55 12.35
CA LEU A 363 -6.37 -21.82 12.29
C LEU A 363 -6.75 -23.13 12.98
N GLU A 364 -5.93 -24.17 12.90
CA GLU A 364 -6.14 -25.44 13.63
C GLU A 364 -6.21 -25.19 15.15
N MET A 365 -5.39 -24.29 15.70
CA MET A 365 -5.46 -23.91 17.11
C MET A 365 -6.81 -23.24 17.47
N VAL A 366 -7.43 -22.51 16.55
CA VAL A 366 -8.77 -21.90 16.74
C VAL A 366 -9.87 -22.97 16.90
N SER A 367 -9.63 -24.20 16.42
CA SER A 367 -10.57 -25.32 16.59
C SER A 367 -10.77 -25.73 18.05
N GLU A 368 -9.96 -25.22 18.98
CA GLU A 368 -10.21 -25.34 20.42
C GLU A 368 -11.57 -24.77 20.85
N LEU A 369 -12.19 -23.89 20.04
CA LEU A 369 -13.53 -23.37 20.30
C LEU A 369 -14.59 -24.46 20.43
N GLY A 370 -14.38 -25.65 19.83
CA GLY A 370 -15.28 -26.79 20.00
C GLY A 370 -15.39 -27.28 21.44
N ARG A 371 -14.49 -26.82 22.34
CA ARG A 371 -14.50 -27.10 23.78
C ARG A 371 -15.08 -25.95 24.60
N ASP A 372 -15.46 -24.82 24.00
CA ASP A 372 -16.09 -23.70 24.72
C ASP A 372 -17.47 -24.15 25.22
N PRO A 373 -17.75 -24.05 26.54
CA PRO A 373 -19.03 -24.48 27.12
C PRO A 373 -20.27 -23.83 26.49
N LEU A 374 -20.13 -22.66 25.87
CA LEU A 374 -21.25 -21.91 25.29
C LEU A 374 -21.67 -22.45 23.92
N VAL A 375 -20.75 -23.06 23.16
CA VAL A 375 -20.99 -23.49 21.77
C VAL A 375 -20.63 -24.96 21.50
N ILE A 376 -20.28 -25.73 22.52
CA ILE A 376 -20.00 -27.16 22.40
C ILE A 376 -21.14 -27.89 21.67
N GLY A 377 -20.79 -28.60 20.58
CA GLY A 377 -21.75 -29.31 19.73
C GLY A 377 -22.66 -28.42 18.87
N LYS A 378 -22.48 -27.09 18.88
CA LYS A 378 -23.26 -26.13 18.08
C LYS A 378 -22.43 -25.38 17.04
N GLN A 379 -21.15 -25.14 17.33
CA GLN A 379 -20.23 -24.45 16.43
C GLN A 379 -18.88 -25.16 16.39
N ALA A 380 -18.36 -25.38 15.18
CA ALA A 380 -17.05 -25.97 14.94
C ALA A 380 -16.38 -25.27 13.75
N VAL A 381 -15.08 -25.01 13.84
CA VAL A 381 -14.33 -24.38 12.75
C VAL A 381 -14.15 -25.38 11.61
N GLU A 382 -14.45 -24.94 10.38
CA GLU A 382 -14.06 -25.69 9.19
C GLU A 382 -12.88 -24.99 8.51
N ILE A 383 -11.81 -25.74 8.24
CA ILE A 383 -10.60 -25.24 7.57
C ILE A 383 -10.46 -25.96 6.24
N LYS A 384 -10.40 -25.22 5.14
CA LYS A 384 -10.10 -25.76 3.81
C LYS A 384 -8.89 -25.03 3.25
N HIS A 385 -7.93 -25.74 2.65
CA HIS A 385 -6.79 -25.06 2.03
C HIS A 385 -6.21 -25.83 0.86
N THR A 386 -5.56 -25.10 -0.05
CA THR A 386 -4.69 -25.65 -1.09
C THR A 386 -3.21 -25.37 -0.78
N LEU A 387 -2.92 -24.71 0.34
CA LEU A 387 -1.58 -24.22 0.70
C LEU A 387 -0.51 -25.33 0.71
N LYS A 388 0.44 -25.23 -0.24
CA LYS A 388 1.57 -26.17 -0.41
C LYS A 388 2.79 -25.74 0.42
N GLU A 389 3.07 -24.45 0.47
CA GLU A 389 4.22 -23.89 1.19
C GLU A 389 3.87 -23.50 2.64
N PRO A 390 4.82 -23.55 3.59
CA PRO A 390 4.57 -23.21 4.99
C PRO A 390 4.52 -21.69 5.24
N ARG A 391 3.66 -20.96 4.52
CA ARG A 391 3.50 -19.50 4.63
C ARG A 391 2.87 -19.10 5.96
N SER A 392 3.36 -18.01 6.57
CA SER A 392 2.88 -17.45 7.84
C SER A 392 2.28 -16.04 7.64
N LEU A 393 1.32 -15.66 8.47
CA LEU A 393 0.87 -14.26 8.57
C LEU A 393 1.96 -13.35 9.17
N THR A 394 2.90 -13.92 9.93
CA THR A 394 4.05 -13.22 10.53
C THR A 394 5.25 -13.07 9.60
N ASP A 395 5.18 -13.59 8.36
CA ASP A 395 6.27 -13.46 7.38
C ASP A 395 6.61 -11.98 7.17
N LYS A 396 7.88 -11.58 7.23
CA LYS A 396 8.25 -10.16 7.13
C LYS A 396 7.94 -9.62 5.74
N VAL A 397 7.29 -8.45 5.68
CA VAL A 397 7.09 -7.66 4.46
C VAL A 397 7.51 -6.24 4.77
N ARG A 398 8.48 -5.68 4.04
CA ARG A 398 8.82 -4.25 4.19
C ARG A 398 7.85 -3.42 3.35
N THR A 399 6.85 -2.82 3.99
CA THR A 399 5.97 -1.85 3.32
C THR A 399 6.72 -0.52 3.12
N THR A 400 7.30 -0.28 1.94
CA THR A 400 7.75 1.09 1.61
C THR A 400 6.70 1.82 0.79
N GLY A 401 6.02 2.77 1.44
CA GLY A 401 5.35 3.89 0.80
C GLY A 401 4.05 3.54 0.08
N HIS A 402 2.93 3.75 0.76
CA HIS A 402 1.73 4.46 0.29
C HIS A 402 0.62 4.34 1.34
N THR A 403 0.74 5.16 2.40
CA THR A 403 -0.38 5.92 3.00
C THR A 403 0.20 6.86 4.07
N LYS A 404 0.50 8.09 3.67
CA LYS A 404 0.24 9.23 4.56
C LYS A 404 -1.27 9.49 4.50
N GLU A 405 -2.06 8.63 5.13
CA GLU A 405 -3.46 8.97 5.42
C GLU A 405 -3.61 9.16 6.93
N LEU A 406 -3.34 10.42 7.27
CA LEU A 406 -3.88 11.16 8.39
C LEU A 406 -3.50 10.70 9.81
N HIS A 407 -2.21 10.68 10.12
CA HIS A 407 -1.77 11.30 11.37
C HIS A 407 -1.86 12.84 11.23
N ARG A 408 -3.07 13.39 11.09
CA ARG A 408 -3.34 14.74 11.59
C ARG A 408 -3.92 14.56 12.97
N ARG A 409 -3.04 14.25 13.92
CA ARG A 409 -3.26 14.74 15.27
C ARG A 409 -3.13 16.26 15.17
N ASP A 410 -4.22 16.91 15.56
CA ASP A 410 -4.31 18.33 15.86
C ASP A 410 -4.57 19.24 14.65
N ALA A 411 -5.84 19.60 14.45
CA ALA A 411 -6.19 20.87 13.84
C ALA A 411 -6.45 21.87 14.97
N CYS A 412 -5.38 22.49 15.47
CA CYS A 412 -5.48 23.57 16.45
C CYS A 412 -6.10 24.80 15.77
N TRP A 413 -7.28 25.23 16.25
CA TRP A 413 -7.84 26.52 15.89
C TRP A 413 -7.62 27.52 17.02
N LYS A 414 -7.20 28.74 16.64
CA LYS A 414 -6.99 29.87 17.55
C LYS A 414 -8.01 30.98 17.29
N GLN A 415 -8.83 31.20 18.32
CA GLN A 415 -9.36 32.49 18.78
C GLN A 415 -10.62 33.06 18.11
N ALA A 416 -11.75 32.98 18.84
CA ALA A 416 -12.83 33.98 18.79
C ALA A 416 -13.08 34.48 20.21
N ASN A 417 -13.12 35.81 20.38
CA ASN A 417 -13.33 36.49 21.67
C ASN A 417 -12.47 35.98 22.86
N GLY A 418 -11.28 35.45 22.56
CA GLY A 418 -10.35 34.94 23.56
C GLY A 418 -10.64 33.52 24.08
N VAL A 419 -11.63 32.81 23.51
CA VAL A 419 -11.89 31.39 23.78
C VAL A 419 -11.20 30.54 22.71
N GLU A 420 -10.46 29.52 23.13
CA GLU A 420 -9.78 28.57 22.24
C GLU A 420 -10.50 27.22 22.27
N VAL A 421 -10.88 26.72 21.10
CA VAL A 421 -11.52 25.41 20.93
C VAL A 421 -10.62 24.54 20.05
N GLU A 422 -10.18 23.41 20.60
CA GLU A 422 -9.44 22.40 19.84
C GLU A 422 -10.43 21.42 19.21
N VAL A 423 -10.28 21.15 17.91
CA VAL A 423 -11.00 20.06 17.23
C VAL A 423 -10.01 19.01 16.76
N SER A 424 -10.17 17.77 17.22
CA SER A 424 -9.31 16.65 16.88
C SER A 424 -10.11 15.50 16.26
N PHE A 425 -9.42 14.58 15.58
CA PHE A 425 -10.03 13.52 14.79
C PHE A 425 -9.41 12.16 15.13
N SER A 426 -10.25 11.13 15.22
CA SER A 426 -9.82 9.74 15.37
C SER A 426 -10.62 8.83 14.44
N ALA A 427 -9.94 8.00 13.65
CA ALA A 427 -10.59 7.01 12.81
C ALA A 427 -10.80 5.72 13.60
N LEU A 428 -12.05 5.25 13.69
CA LEU A 428 -12.39 3.96 14.31
C LEU A 428 -12.41 2.83 13.27
N PHE A 429 -12.95 3.14 12.10
CA PHE A 429 -13.00 2.27 10.92
C PHE A 429 -12.72 3.11 9.67
N SER A 430 -12.41 2.49 8.54
CA SER A 430 -12.21 3.23 7.28
C SER A 430 -13.47 4.01 6.84
N ASN A 431 -14.65 3.70 7.38
CA ASN A 431 -15.88 4.44 7.15
C ASN A 431 -16.52 5.08 8.40
N VAL A 432 -15.78 5.16 9.52
CA VAL A 432 -16.23 5.78 10.77
C VAL A 432 -15.15 6.70 11.32
N LEU A 433 -15.44 8.00 11.37
CA LEU A 433 -14.57 9.05 11.91
C LEU A 433 -15.21 9.68 13.13
N VAL A 434 -14.45 9.89 14.20
CA VAL A 434 -14.90 10.60 15.40
C VAL A 434 -14.18 11.94 15.47
N ALA A 435 -14.95 13.01 15.65
CA ALA A 435 -14.45 14.36 15.90
C ALA A 435 -14.67 14.72 17.37
N PHE A 436 -13.64 15.22 18.03
CA PHE A 436 -13.70 15.70 19.41
C PHE A 436 -13.55 17.21 19.42
N ALA A 437 -14.28 17.89 20.29
CA ALA A 437 -14.06 19.30 20.57
C ALA A 437 -13.86 19.54 22.07
N THR A 438 -12.84 20.34 22.38
CA THR A 438 -12.50 20.72 23.75
C THR A 438 -12.23 22.21 23.83
N VAL A 439 -12.87 22.90 24.77
CA VAL A 439 -12.60 24.29 25.12
C VAL A 439 -11.32 24.32 25.96
N LYS A 440 -10.23 24.83 25.39
CA LYS A 440 -8.91 24.88 26.06
C LYS A 440 -8.76 26.08 26.98
N THR A 441 -9.24 27.23 26.54
CA THR A 441 -9.13 28.48 27.30
C THR A 441 -10.43 29.25 27.20
N THR A 442 -10.80 29.90 28.30
CA THR A 442 -11.94 30.83 28.37
C THR A 442 -11.41 32.26 28.42
N GLY A 443 -11.92 33.13 27.55
CA GLY A 443 -11.52 34.54 27.50
C GLY A 443 -11.97 35.34 28.73
N PRO A 444 -11.38 36.54 28.97
CA PRO A 444 -11.64 37.35 30.17
C PRO A 444 -13.08 37.87 30.31
N HIS A 445 -13.83 37.94 29.20
CA HIS A 445 -15.22 38.41 29.12
C HIS A 445 -16.24 37.29 28.85
N THR A 446 -15.82 36.02 28.92
CA THR A 446 -16.67 34.86 28.59
C THR A 446 -16.75 33.89 29.76
N GLN A 447 -17.95 33.37 30.05
CA GLN A 447 -18.22 32.38 31.10
C GLN A 447 -19.21 31.32 30.59
N ASP A 448 -19.27 30.15 31.24
CA ASP A 448 -20.14 29.01 30.88
C ASP A 448 -19.96 28.49 29.44
N CYS A 449 -18.72 28.37 28.96
CA CYS A 449 -18.46 27.99 27.58
C CYS A 449 -18.83 26.52 27.33
N THR A 450 -19.58 26.25 26.26
CA THR A 450 -19.91 24.90 25.79
C THR A 450 -19.78 24.84 24.28
N VAL A 451 -19.27 23.75 23.73
CA VAL A 451 -19.13 23.56 22.28
C VAL A 451 -20.09 22.47 21.79
N THR A 452 -20.68 22.66 20.62
CA THR A 452 -21.42 21.61 19.91
C THR A 452 -20.89 21.43 18.49
N LEU A 453 -20.86 20.18 18.02
CA LEU A 453 -20.38 19.81 16.70
C LEU A 453 -21.54 19.28 15.85
N ARG A 454 -21.58 19.64 14.56
CA ARG A 454 -22.54 19.12 13.57
C ARG A 454 -21.85 18.90 12.23
N SER A 455 -22.26 17.90 11.46
CA SER A 455 -21.77 17.68 10.10
C SER A 455 -22.72 18.23 9.03
N VAL A 456 -22.14 18.65 7.92
CA VAL A 456 -22.84 18.99 6.68
C VAL A 456 -22.09 18.31 5.53
N PRO A 457 -22.72 17.37 4.80
CA PRO A 457 -24.08 16.85 5.01
C PRO A 457 -24.22 16.06 6.33
N THR A 458 -25.43 15.99 6.86
CA THR A 458 -25.72 15.21 8.07
C THR A 458 -25.44 13.74 7.81
N MET A 459 -24.68 13.10 8.70
CA MET A 459 -24.37 11.67 8.63
C MET A 459 -25.22 10.90 9.63
N GLU A 460 -25.62 9.70 9.26
CA GLU A 460 -26.30 8.77 10.16
C GLU A 460 -25.30 8.24 11.19
N ASP A 461 -25.70 8.21 12.46
CA ASP A 461 -24.91 7.59 13.52
C ASP A 461 -25.42 6.17 13.78
N ILE A 462 -24.68 5.18 13.28
CA ILE A 462 -25.02 3.76 13.39
C ILE A 462 -24.96 3.23 14.84
N PHE A 463 -24.39 4.00 15.76
CA PHE A 463 -24.22 3.63 17.18
C PHE A 463 -25.33 4.14 18.09
N SER A 464 -26.10 5.14 17.65
CA SER A 464 -27.10 5.83 18.48
C SER A 464 -28.45 5.10 18.61
N ARG A 465 -28.53 3.81 18.28
CA ARG A 465 -29.75 3.01 18.45
C ARG A 465 -29.98 2.66 19.94
N PRO A 466 -31.24 2.54 20.40
CA PRO A 466 -31.54 2.20 21.79
C PRO A 466 -30.85 0.90 22.21
N GLY A 467 -29.93 0.97 23.19
CA GLY A 467 -29.21 -0.18 23.74
C GLY A 467 -27.70 -0.26 23.44
N MET A 468 -27.11 0.60 22.59
CA MET A 468 -25.67 0.52 22.22
C MET A 468 -24.81 1.73 22.63
N SER A 469 -25.41 2.89 22.91
CA SER A 469 -24.71 4.18 22.78
C SER A 469 -23.69 4.51 23.89
N GLU A 470 -23.94 4.18 25.16
CA GLU A 470 -23.06 4.64 26.25
C GLU A 470 -21.92 3.68 26.57
N GLU A 471 -22.12 2.36 26.45
CA GLU A 471 -21.08 1.37 26.75
C GLU A 471 -20.05 1.26 25.61
N MET A 472 -20.45 1.35 24.34
CA MET A 472 -19.57 1.13 23.18
C MET A 472 -18.48 2.20 23.02
N ASP A 473 -18.76 3.46 23.39
CA ASP A 473 -17.77 4.54 23.36
C ASP A 473 -16.60 4.25 24.29
N SER A 474 -16.87 3.71 25.49
CA SER A 474 -15.83 3.37 26.47
C SER A 474 -14.90 2.24 26.00
N LEU A 475 -15.36 1.42 25.06
CA LEU A 475 -14.67 0.22 24.58
C LEU A 475 -13.84 0.46 23.32
N LEU A 476 -14.36 1.27 22.39
CA LEU A 476 -13.70 1.58 21.11
C LEU A 476 -12.79 2.79 21.22
N LEU A 477 -13.11 3.75 22.08
CA LEU A 477 -12.29 4.93 22.31
C LEU A 477 -11.49 4.71 23.59
N ARG A 478 -10.16 4.56 23.45
CA ARG A 478 -9.27 4.79 24.60
C ARG A 478 -9.54 6.20 25.07
N GLN A 479 -10.10 6.36 26.27
CA GLN A 479 -10.49 7.63 26.88
C GLN A 479 -9.53 8.76 26.45
N SER A 480 -9.92 9.52 25.42
CA SER A 480 -9.30 10.79 25.15
C SER A 480 -9.81 11.69 26.26
N GLU A 481 -8.92 11.98 27.19
CA GLU A 481 -9.01 13.00 28.23
C GLU A 481 -10.07 14.07 27.92
N ASN A 482 -11.12 14.14 28.74
CA ASN A 482 -12.05 15.26 28.92
C ASN A 482 -12.36 16.08 27.64
N SER A 483 -13.01 15.47 26.64
CA SER A 483 -13.61 16.23 25.54
C SER A 483 -14.99 16.76 25.92
N ASP A 484 -15.24 18.04 25.66
CA ASP A 484 -16.53 18.69 25.97
C ASP A 484 -17.65 18.27 25.02
N CYS A 485 -17.29 17.84 23.80
CA CYS A 485 -18.24 17.35 22.79
C CYS A 485 -17.59 16.31 21.88
N THR A 486 -18.38 15.35 21.41
CA THR A 486 -17.98 14.33 20.45
C THR A 486 -19.02 14.21 19.33
N LEU A 487 -18.57 14.09 18.09
CA LEU A 487 -19.40 13.85 16.91
C LEU A 487 -18.89 12.63 16.15
N ARG A 488 -19.74 11.60 16.00
CA ARG A 488 -19.44 10.42 15.19
C ARG A 488 -19.97 10.61 13.77
N LEU A 489 -19.10 10.39 12.79
CA LEU A 489 -19.40 10.44 11.36
C LEU A 489 -19.30 9.02 10.82
N CYS A 490 -20.43 8.34 10.71
CA CYS A 490 -20.50 6.96 10.21
C CYS A 490 -20.94 6.94 8.74
N ALA A 491 -20.83 5.78 8.10
CA ALA A 491 -21.21 5.56 6.71
C ALA A 491 -20.53 6.51 5.71
N LEU A 492 -19.26 6.86 5.93
CA LEU A 492 -18.51 7.80 5.08
C LEU A 492 -18.46 7.37 3.60
N GLN A 493 -18.64 6.08 3.29
CA GLN A 493 -18.74 5.58 1.92
C GLN A 493 -19.92 6.18 1.13
N LYS A 494 -20.96 6.65 1.83
CA LYS A 494 -22.15 7.29 1.23
C LYS A 494 -21.87 8.73 0.79
N LEU A 495 -20.74 9.33 1.19
CA LEU A 495 -20.37 10.69 0.80
C LEU A 495 -19.99 10.75 -0.69
N LYS A 496 -20.88 11.33 -1.51
CA LYS A 496 -20.73 11.34 -2.97
C LYS A 496 -19.76 12.41 -3.47
N GLN A 497 -20.28 13.62 -3.72
CA GLN A 497 -19.56 14.66 -4.46
C GLN A 497 -19.08 15.81 -3.58
N GLU A 498 -19.83 16.17 -2.55
CA GLU A 498 -19.54 17.30 -1.67
C GLU A 498 -18.37 17.03 -0.71
N SER A 499 -17.75 18.11 -0.25
CA SER A 499 -16.78 18.09 0.84
C SER A 499 -17.53 17.97 2.18
N MET A 500 -16.94 17.28 3.14
CA MET A 500 -17.50 17.19 4.48
C MET A 500 -17.12 18.44 5.26
N LEU A 501 -18.14 19.19 5.72
CA LEU A 501 -17.97 20.34 6.58
C LEU A 501 -18.39 19.98 8.01
N ILE A 502 -17.58 20.38 8.99
CA ILE A 502 -17.93 20.30 10.41
C ILE A 502 -18.24 21.70 10.90
N LYS A 503 -19.49 21.91 11.29
CA LYS A 503 -19.94 23.11 11.96
C LYS A 503 -19.63 23.01 13.45
N VAL A 504 -18.86 23.97 13.95
CA VAL A 504 -18.51 24.13 15.36
C VAL A 504 -19.29 25.32 15.89
N ASP A 505 -20.23 25.06 16.80
CA ASP A 505 -21.02 26.08 17.48
C ASP A 505 -20.49 26.26 18.90
N LEU A 506 -19.84 27.39 19.17
CA LEU A 506 -19.41 27.80 20.50
C LEU A 506 -20.53 28.61 21.15
N HIS A 507 -21.00 28.15 22.30
CA HIS A 507 -21.97 28.88 23.11
C HIS A 507 -21.29 29.40 24.38
N TYR A 508 -21.41 30.70 24.66
CA TYR A 508 -20.85 31.32 25.86
C TYR A 508 -21.78 32.40 26.41
N THR A 509 -21.64 32.69 27.70
CA THR A 509 -22.35 33.77 28.38
C THR A 509 -21.40 34.96 28.51
N HIS A 510 -21.76 36.10 27.93
CA HIS A 510 -20.94 37.30 28.01
C HIS A 510 -20.99 37.90 29.42
N ARG A 511 -19.82 38.20 29.99
CA ARG A 511 -19.67 38.53 31.42
C ARG A 511 -20.40 39.81 31.82
N ASP A 512 -20.37 40.83 30.96
CA ASP A 512 -20.90 42.17 31.25
C ASP A 512 -22.39 42.30 30.90
N SER A 513 -22.84 41.64 29.82
CA SER A 513 -24.23 41.73 29.37
C SER A 513 -25.13 40.61 29.89
N LYS A 514 -24.55 39.55 30.46
CA LYS A 514 -25.24 38.32 30.92
C LYS A 514 -26.07 37.62 29.83
N LEU A 515 -25.86 37.96 28.56
CA LEU A 515 -26.55 37.34 27.43
C LEU A 515 -25.78 36.11 26.93
N ARG A 516 -26.53 35.05 26.62
CA ARG A 516 -26.00 33.86 25.94
C ARG A 516 -25.81 34.17 24.46
N GLN A 517 -24.60 33.97 23.96
CA GLN A 517 -24.24 34.15 22.55
C GLN A 517 -23.82 32.82 21.94
N THR A 518 -23.97 32.72 20.63
CA THR A 518 -23.53 31.55 19.85
C THR A 518 -22.71 32.05 18.66
N GLU A 519 -21.51 31.52 18.51
CA GLU A 519 -20.65 31.75 17.36
C GLU A 519 -20.45 30.45 16.60
N SER A 520 -20.60 30.51 15.28
CA SER A 520 -20.56 29.34 14.41
C SER A 520 -19.39 29.44 13.44
N GLN A 521 -18.63 28.36 13.30
CA GLN A 521 -17.60 28.24 12.28
C GLN A 521 -17.73 26.93 11.51
N HIS A 522 -17.25 26.90 10.28
CA HIS A 522 -17.22 25.69 9.44
C HIS A 522 -15.77 25.27 9.19
N LEU A 523 -15.48 23.99 9.42
CA LEU A 523 -14.21 23.34 9.11
C LEU A 523 -14.41 22.38 7.94
N ASP A 524 -13.75 22.66 6.80
CA ASP A 524 -13.76 21.75 5.66
C ASP A 524 -12.69 20.67 5.82
N ILE A 525 -13.14 19.41 5.94
CA ILE A 525 -12.27 18.24 6.10
C ILE A 525 -12.15 17.40 4.82
N GLY A 526 -12.62 17.89 3.67
CA GLY A 526 -12.46 17.19 2.40
C GLY A 526 -13.35 15.94 2.30
N LYS A 527 -12.77 14.88 1.74
CA LYS A 527 -13.36 13.53 1.68
C LYS A 527 -12.56 12.61 2.58
N PRO A 528 -12.93 12.49 3.87
CA PRO A 528 -12.14 11.74 4.84
C PRO A 528 -12.23 10.23 4.60
N LEU A 529 -11.13 9.52 4.87
CA LEU A 529 -11.05 8.06 4.87
C LEU A 529 -11.60 7.45 3.56
N VAL A 530 -12.47 6.43 3.63
CA VAL A 530 -13.01 5.74 2.44
C VAL A 530 -13.81 6.64 1.50
N ALA A 531 -14.26 7.82 1.92
CA ALA A 531 -14.97 8.74 1.03
C ALA A 531 -14.10 9.20 -0.16
N SER A 532 -12.76 9.19 -0.01
CA SER A 532 -11.82 9.46 -1.10
C SER A 532 -11.87 8.40 -2.20
N CYS A 533 -12.30 7.17 -1.86
CA CYS A 533 -12.29 6.02 -2.75
C CYS A 533 -13.47 6.00 -3.72
N LYS A 534 -14.54 6.78 -3.51
CA LYS A 534 -15.73 6.84 -4.40
C LYS A 534 -16.41 5.48 -4.61
N LEU A 535 -16.70 4.75 -3.54
CA LEU A 535 -17.34 3.41 -3.59
C LEU A 535 -18.72 3.41 -4.28
N TYR A 536 -19.37 4.57 -4.41
CA TYR A 536 -20.65 4.74 -5.11
C TYR A 536 -20.55 4.76 -6.65
N ARG A 537 -19.35 4.73 -7.25
CA ARG A 537 -19.16 4.81 -8.70
C ARG A 537 -18.58 3.50 -9.23
N ARG A 538 -19.40 2.71 -9.92
CA ARG A 538 -18.93 1.52 -10.63
C ARG A 538 -18.06 1.94 -11.82
N ASN A 539 -16.82 1.45 -11.89
CA ASN A 539 -15.99 1.57 -13.09
C ASN A 539 -16.61 0.70 -14.21
N HIS A 540 -17.40 1.30 -15.11
CA HIS A 540 -17.96 0.63 -16.29
C HIS A 540 -16.91 0.29 -17.38
N ALA A 541 -15.61 0.33 -17.08
CA ALA A 541 -14.56 0.29 -18.09
C ALA A 541 -14.25 -1.13 -18.66
N ALA A 542 -14.79 -2.22 -18.11
CA ALA A 542 -14.35 -3.57 -18.48
C ALA A 542 -15.30 -4.36 -19.42
N THR A 543 -16.46 -3.83 -19.81
CA THR A 543 -17.44 -4.57 -20.65
C THR A 543 -17.72 -3.94 -22.02
N GLY A 544 -16.89 -3.00 -22.47
CA GLY A 544 -17.11 -2.24 -23.71
C GLY A 544 -16.34 -2.68 -24.97
N LYS A 545 -15.49 -3.71 -24.92
CA LYS A 545 -14.70 -4.17 -26.09
C LYS A 545 -15.01 -5.62 -26.47
N LYS A 546 -16.19 -5.84 -27.06
CA LYS A 546 -16.48 -6.92 -28.03
C LYS A 546 -17.94 -6.81 -28.47
N LYS A 547 -18.24 -5.82 -29.32
CA LYS A 547 -19.43 -5.83 -30.19
C LYS A 547 -19.39 -4.69 -31.22
N GLU A 548 -18.36 -4.70 -32.06
CA GLU A 548 -18.43 -4.05 -33.38
C GLU A 548 -17.75 -4.98 -34.38
N GLY A 549 -18.49 -5.38 -35.42
CA GLY A 549 -17.97 -6.19 -36.52
C GLY A 549 -18.86 -7.36 -36.94
N ALA A 550 -20.08 -7.08 -37.41
CA ALA A 550 -20.71 -7.83 -38.50
C ALA A 550 -21.90 -7.03 -39.01
N SER A 551 -21.64 -6.21 -40.02
CA SER A 551 -22.66 -5.51 -40.81
C SER A 551 -23.54 -6.54 -41.52
N ALA A 552 -24.85 -6.30 -41.48
CA ALA A 552 -25.81 -6.99 -42.32
C ALA A 552 -25.50 -6.68 -43.80
N GLN A 553 -25.17 -7.70 -44.58
CA GLN A 553 -25.36 -7.69 -46.02
C GLN A 553 -26.50 -8.64 -46.38
N SER A 554 -27.57 -8.02 -46.86
CA SER A 554 -28.66 -8.61 -47.62
C SER A 554 -28.11 -9.32 -48.86
N MET A 555 -28.47 -10.59 -49.06
CA MET A 555 -28.73 -11.17 -50.38
C MET A 555 -29.54 -12.47 -50.29
N GLY A 556 -30.73 -12.45 -50.91
CA GLY A 556 -31.22 -13.52 -51.79
C GLY A 556 -31.79 -14.80 -51.18
N ASN A 557 -33.06 -14.76 -50.76
CA ASN A 557 -33.90 -15.96 -50.76
C ASN A 557 -34.29 -16.30 -52.21
N ILE A 558 -33.75 -17.41 -52.73
CA ILE A 558 -34.27 -18.08 -53.93
C ILE A 558 -34.72 -19.48 -53.53
N SER A 559 -36.03 -19.67 -53.65
CA SER A 559 -36.77 -20.92 -53.62
C SER A 559 -36.23 -21.93 -54.64
N ASN A 560 -36.17 -23.21 -54.29
CA ASN A 560 -36.47 -24.29 -55.24
C ASN A 560 -36.90 -25.57 -54.52
N GLY A 561 -38.17 -25.90 -54.69
CA GLY A 561 -38.73 -27.22 -54.41
C GLY A 561 -38.27 -28.24 -55.44
N LYS A 562 -38.18 -29.50 -55.02
CA LYS A 562 -37.98 -30.65 -55.90
C LYS A 562 -39.29 -30.98 -56.64
N PRO A 563 -39.25 -31.38 -57.92
CA PRO A 563 -40.41 -31.91 -58.61
C PRO A 563 -40.58 -33.41 -58.34
N LEU A 564 -41.84 -33.82 -58.16
CA LEU A 564 -42.31 -35.19 -58.31
C LEU A 564 -42.49 -35.48 -59.80
N LEU A 565 -42.04 -36.67 -60.24
CA LEU A 565 -42.50 -37.34 -61.46
C LEU A 565 -42.84 -38.81 -61.11
N PRO A 566 -43.76 -39.44 -61.84
CA PRO A 566 -44.68 -40.44 -61.32
C PRO A 566 -44.23 -41.88 -61.57
N GLN A 567 -44.58 -42.78 -60.66
CA GLN A 567 -45.36 -44.00 -60.93
C GLN A 567 -46.30 -44.25 -59.76
#